data_AF-A0A1V5HA60-F1
#
_entry.id   AF-A0A1V5HA60-F1
#
_cell.length_a   1.000
_cell.length_b   1.000
_cell.length_c   1.000
_cell.angle_alpha   90.00
_cell.angle_beta   90.00
_cell.angle_gamma   90.00
#
_symmetry.space_group_name_H-M   'P 1'
#
loop_
_entity.id
_entity.type
_entity.pdbx_description
1 polymer ?
#
loop_
_entity_poly.entity_id
_entity_poly.type
_entity_poly.pdbx_seq_one_letter_code
_entity_poly.pdbx_strand_id
1 'polypeptide(L)'
;MGQPNHEGGPRRRVLTDVPRVGFYREIRRHQPSRGPEDIIVPSCMRAVMEYLGHPEYDYVHFVGVTGAGFYLNWKDGWHGDNTAIYWMVPFDEHMTLFAYAFESTGYAMDFAPLKGPGAIDEAEARRRIVASIDAGRPILSHGIVGPPETCVIAGYDDGGEVLIGWSFFQGIGDWGKGIESEPNGMFRKRNWYAEAFDLFGLGPRGEPPAGAAVRRRSLEWAVKVVRTAQTWEGRTHNGLAAYDAWAEHLLRDGEITPDGSIPPGSTEMPFNAHDDAAGQVAEGRYYASEYLIRVAQAELRMRAPLLKAAGCYAREHDLMWEVWECCGGNGRSPEHVKRFADPSTRRRIAGLIRAARREDEQAVAHIEAALSATR
;
A
#
# COMPACT_ATOMS: atom_id res chain seq x y z
N MET A 1 -49.55 -11.69 -12.51
CA MET A 1 -48.69 -12.89 -12.61
C MET A 1 -47.98 -12.80 -13.95
N GLY A 2 -46.65 -12.74 -13.94
CA GLY A 2 -45.82 -12.46 -15.12
C GLY A 2 -44.73 -11.43 -14.80
N GLN A 3 -43.72 -11.84 -14.01
CA GLN A 3 -42.44 -11.13 -13.94
C GLN A 3 -41.70 -11.32 -15.28
N PRO A 4 -40.99 -10.31 -15.80
CA PRO A 4 -40.17 -10.48 -16.98
C PRO A 4 -38.97 -11.36 -16.66
N ASN A 5 -38.79 -12.43 -17.43
CA ASN A 5 -37.56 -13.21 -17.51
C ASN A 5 -36.40 -12.29 -17.93
N HIS A 6 -35.42 -12.06 -17.05
CA HIS A 6 -34.11 -11.56 -17.46
C HIS A 6 -33.25 -12.73 -17.96
N GLU A 7 -33.43 -13.12 -19.22
CA GLU A 7 -32.50 -14.00 -19.92
C GLU A 7 -31.32 -13.19 -20.49
N GLY A 8 -30.09 -13.56 -20.10
CA GLY A 8 -28.89 -13.40 -20.93
C GLY A 8 -28.04 -12.15 -20.76
N GLY A 9 -27.59 -11.82 -19.54
CA GLY A 9 -26.45 -10.89 -19.38
C GLY A 9 -25.18 -11.39 -20.10
N PRO A 10 -24.23 -10.50 -20.47
CA PRO A 10 -23.02 -10.90 -21.17
C PRO A 10 -22.22 -11.93 -20.36
N ARG A 11 -21.80 -13.01 -21.03
CA ARG A 11 -20.96 -14.06 -20.40
C ARG A 11 -19.53 -13.59 -20.13
N ARG A 12 -19.08 -12.53 -20.78
CA ARG A 12 -17.72 -11.99 -20.66
C ARG A 12 -17.72 -10.49 -20.84
N ARG A 13 -16.92 -9.80 -20.03
CA ARG A 13 -16.59 -8.38 -20.23
C ARG A 13 -15.23 -8.08 -19.64
N VAL A 14 -14.42 -7.29 -20.34
CA VAL A 14 -13.10 -6.84 -19.88
C VAL A 14 -12.94 -5.35 -20.16
N LEU A 15 -12.56 -4.60 -19.15
CA LEU A 15 -12.22 -3.19 -19.22
C LEU A 15 -10.71 -3.09 -19.54
N THR A 16 -10.36 -3.20 -20.82
CA THR A 16 -8.96 -3.40 -21.27
C THR A 16 -8.04 -2.22 -21.00
N ASP A 17 -8.61 -1.04 -20.81
CA ASP A 17 -7.86 0.22 -20.67
C ASP A 17 -7.49 0.52 -19.21
N VAL A 18 -7.83 -0.36 -18.26
CA VAL A 18 -7.40 -0.22 -16.86
C VAL A 18 -5.87 -0.33 -16.80
N PRO A 19 -5.16 0.71 -16.32
CA PRO A 19 -3.70 0.72 -16.25
C PRO A 19 -3.14 -0.45 -15.44
N ARG A 20 -2.00 -1.00 -15.90
CA ARG A 20 -1.26 -2.02 -15.17
C ARG A 20 -0.78 -1.49 -13.82
N VAL A 21 -0.94 -2.31 -12.79
CA VAL A 21 -0.26 -2.14 -11.49
C VAL A 21 0.78 -3.25 -11.30
N GLY A 22 1.78 -3.00 -10.48
CA GLY A 22 2.86 -3.95 -10.22
C GLY A 22 4.08 -3.27 -9.64
N PHE A 23 5.01 -4.08 -9.12
CA PHE A 23 6.24 -3.53 -8.56
C PHE A 23 7.06 -2.81 -9.63
N TYR A 24 7.78 -1.76 -9.25
CA TYR A 24 8.55 -0.88 -10.13
C TYR A 24 9.47 -1.65 -11.08
N ARG A 25 10.12 -2.71 -10.58
CA ARG A 25 10.99 -3.59 -11.38
C ARG A 25 10.26 -4.22 -12.57
N GLU A 26 8.99 -4.56 -12.41
CA GLU A 26 8.13 -5.05 -13.48
C GLU A 26 7.61 -3.88 -14.33
N ILE A 27 7.01 -2.86 -13.71
CA ILE A 27 6.39 -1.73 -14.40
C ILE A 27 7.35 -1.05 -15.36
N ARG A 28 8.60 -0.80 -14.95
CA ARG A 28 9.60 -0.13 -15.81
C ARG A 28 9.93 -0.89 -17.10
N ARG A 29 9.65 -2.19 -17.17
CA ARG A 29 9.83 -2.99 -18.41
C ARG A 29 8.75 -2.70 -19.44
N HIS A 30 7.57 -2.28 -18.98
CA HIS A 30 6.42 -1.97 -19.81
C HIS A 30 6.21 -0.46 -19.98
N GLN A 31 6.62 0.33 -18.99
CA GLN A 31 6.46 1.79 -18.93
C GLN A 31 7.74 2.42 -18.36
N PRO A 32 8.82 2.57 -19.16
CA PRO A 32 10.14 2.99 -18.67
C PRO A 32 10.20 4.38 -18.03
N SER A 33 9.22 5.25 -18.32
CA SER A 33 9.13 6.61 -17.77
C SER A 33 8.34 6.71 -16.47
N ARG A 34 7.69 5.63 -16.01
CA ARG A 34 6.89 5.63 -14.79
C ARG A 34 7.81 5.45 -13.58
N GLY A 35 7.63 6.30 -12.57
CA GLY A 35 8.34 6.19 -11.28
C GLY A 35 7.93 4.96 -10.47
N PRO A 36 8.56 4.72 -9.31
CA PRO A 36 8.18 3.64 -8.43
C PRO A 36 6.78 3.86 -7.85
N GLU A 37 5.98 2.79 -7.81
CA GLU A 37 4.66 2.74 -7.18
C GLU A 37 4.50 1.39 -6.47
N ASP A 38 5.39 1.09 -5.52
CA ASP A 38 5.43 -0.22 -4.84
C ASP A 38 4.43 -0.31 -3.68
N ILE A 39 3.81 0.80 -3.27
CA ILE A 39 2.71 0.82 -2.30
C ILE A 39 1.39 0.46 -3.00
N ILE A 40 0.92 -0.74 -2.69
CA ILE A 40 -0.10 -1.45 -3.46
C ILE A 40 -1.45 -0.71 -3.52
N VAL A 41 -2.02 -0.35 -2.38
CA VAL A 41 -3.35 0.31 -2.32
C VAL A 41 -3.37 1.64 -3.10
N PRO A 42 -2.43 2.58 -2.88
CA PRO A 42 -2.37 3.80 -3.67
C PRO A 42 -2.19 3.57 -5.18
N SER A 43 -1.40 2.57 -5.60
CA SER A 43 -1.20 2.29 -7.03
C SER A 43 -2.48 1.72 -7.68
N CYS A 44 -3.18 0.83 -6.99
CA CYS A 44 -4.48 0.30 -7.39
C CYS A 44 -5.54 1.41 -7.50
N MET A 45 -5.64 2.28 -6.49
CA MET A 45 -6.59 3.41 -6.51
C MET A 45 -6.29 4.40 -7.64
N ARG A 46 -5.01 4.74 -7.86
CA ARG A 46 -4.58 5.58 -8.99
C ARG A 46 -4.98 4.95 -10.32
N ALA A 47 -4.70 3.65 -10.53
CA ALA A 47 -5.06 2.96 -11.77
C ALA A 47 -6.57 3.03 -12.05
N VAL A 48 -7.37 2.78 -11.02
CA VAL A 48 -8.83 2.81 -11.15
C VAL A 48 -9.34 4.23 -11.43
N MET A 49 -8.81 5.27 -10.76
CA MET A 49 -9.21 6.65 -11.02
C MET A 49 -8.78 7.15 -12.40
N GLU A 50 -7.57 6.81 -12.84
CA GLU A 50 -7.09 7.14 -14.19
C GLU A 50 -8.02 6.54 -15.25
N TYR A 51 -8.37 5.27 -15.11
CA TYR A 51 -9.31 4.59 -16.01
C TYR A 51 -10.70 5.26 -16.05
N LEU A 52 -11.18 5.75 -14.90
CA LEU A 52 -12.46 6.45 -14.80
C LEU A 52 -12.41 7.91 -15.28
N GLY A 53 -11.26 8.37 -15.79
CA GLY A 53 -11.10 9.74 -16.30
C GLY A 53 -10.84 10.78 -15.21
N HIS A 54 -10.29 10.35 -14.06
CA HIS A 54 -9.93 11.21 -12.94
C HIS A 54 -8.42 11.18 -12.62
N PRO A 55 -7.55 11.61 -13.57
CA PRO A 55 -6.10 11.61 -13.38
C PRO A 55 -5.62 12.57 -12.29
N GLU A 56 -6.48 13.48 -11.80
CA GLU A 56 -6.16 14.37 -10.67
C GLU A 56 -5.96 13.61 -9.35
N TYR A 57 -6.51 12.40 -9.20
CA TYR A 57 -6.27 11.52 -8.07
C TYR A 57 -5.10 10.58 -8.40
N ASP A 58 -3.90 11.15 -8.41
CA ASP A 58 -2.69 10.42 -8.75
C ASP A 58 -2.13 9.60 -7.56
N TYR A 59 -0.98 8.96 -7.78
CA TYR A 59 -0.33 8.15 -6.74
C TYR A 59 -0.02 8.97 -5.49
N VAL A 60 0.49 10.19 -5.64
CA VAL A 60 0.86 11.09 -4.54
C VAL A 60 -0.36 11.44 -3.70
N HIS A 61 -1.50 11.72 -4.34
CA HIS A 61 -2.76 11.94 -3.65
C HIS A 61 -3.12 10.75 -2.77
N PHE A 62 -3.11 9.53 -3.31
CA PHE A 62 -3.50 8.35 -2.55
C PHE A 62 -2.50 7.96 -1.46
N VAL A 63 -1.19 8.13 -1.69
CA VAL A 63 -0.17 7.93 -0.65
C VAL A 63 -0.40 8.87 0.53
N GLY A 64 -0.74 10.14 0.25
CA GLY A 64 -1.02 11.14 1.28
C GLY A 64 -2.33 10.89 2.04
N VAL A 65 -3.45 10.69 1.33
CA VAL A 65 -4.78 10.61 1.98
C VAL A 65 -5.02 9.30 2.73
N THR A 66 -4.39 8.20 2.31
CA THR A 66 -4.47 6.91 3.03
C THR A 66 -3.59 6.89 4.26
N GLY A 67 -2.58 7.76 4.33
CA GLY A 67 -1.54 7.71 5.35
C GLY A 67 -0.33 6.85 4.97
N ALA A 68 -0.35 6.19 3.80
CA ALA A 68 0.66 5.22 3.41
C ALA A 68 2.08 5.79 3.35
N GLY A 69 2.23 7.09 3.09
CA GLY A 69 3.53 7.74 3.07
C GLY A 69 4.18 7.91 4.45
N PHE A 70 3.42 7.79 5.54
CA PHE A 70 3.84 8.18 6.89
C PHE A 70 4.07 6.98 7.83
N TYR A 71 3.63 5.78 7.48
CA TYR A 71 3.78 4.64 8.38
C TYR A 71 5.13 3.96 8.25
N LEU A 72 5.47 3.26 9.33
CA LEU A 72 6.46 2.20 9.40
C LEU A 72 5.93 1.22 10.44
N ASN A 73 5.94 -0.07 10.13
CA ASN A 73 5.61 -1.12 11.07
C ASN A 73 6.82 -2.00 11.32
N TRP A 74 6.96 -2.46 12.55
CA TRP A 74 7.97 -3.45 12.90
C TRP A 74 7.41 -4.41 13.95
N LYS A 75 7.49 -5.70 13.67
CA LYS A 75 7.04 -6.76 14.55
C LYS A 75 8.25 -7.51 15.10
N ASP A 76 8.10 -8.13 16.27
CA ASP A 76 9.09 -9.08 16.76
C ASP A 76 9.25 -10.26 15.78
N GLY A 77 10.50 -10.57 15.43
CA GLY A 77 10.83 -11.50 14.35
C GLY A 77 10.98 -10.82 12.99
N TRP A 78 11.54 -11.53 12.01
CA TRP A 78 11.77 -11.02 10.67
C TRP A 78 10.59 -11.39 9.78
N HIS A 79 9.73 -10.41 9.51
CA HIS A 79 8.50 -10.61 8.77
C HIS A 79 8.45 -9.70 7.53
N GLY A 80 8.23 -10.31 6.36
CA GLY A 80 8.10 -9.57 5.10
C GLY A 80 6.79 -8.80 4.96
N ASP A 81 5.82 -9.02 5.85
CA ASP A 81 4.56 -8.27 5.89
C ASP A 81 4.65 -6.94 6.64
N ASN A 82 5.86 -6.52 7.05
CA ASN A 82 6.10 -5.21 7.69
C ASN A 82 5.77 -4.01 6.77
N THR A 83 5.68 -4.24 5.47
CA THR A 83 5.23 -3.29 4.44
C THR A 83 3.72 -3.28 4.24
N ALA A 84 2.97 -4.23 4.79
CA ALA A 84 1.54 -4.33 4.53
C ALA A 84 0.78 -3.19 5.25
N ILE A 85 -0.05 -2.46 4.49
CA ILE A 85 -0.69 -1.23 4.97
C ILE A 85 -1.73 -1.46 6.07
N TYR A 86 -2.27 -2.68 6.21
CA TYR A 86 -3.27 -3.04 7.23
C TYR A 86 -2.73 -2.96 8.66
N TRP A 87 -1.40 -2.99 8.82
CA TRP A 87 -0.75 -2.87 10.13
C TRP A 87 -0.59 -1.43 10.62
N MET A 88 -0.78 -0.44 9.74
CA MET A 88 -0.57 0.99 10.00
C MET A 88 -1.44 1.56 11.11
N VAL A 89 -2.60 0.96 11.37
CA VAL A 89 -3.56 1.40 12.39
C VAL A 89 -4.13 0.22 13.15
N PRO A 90 -4.73 0.45 14.34
CA PRO A 90 -5.39 -0.62 15.09
C PRO A 90 -6.38 -1.41 14.25
N PHE A 91 -6.52 -2.70 14.56
CA PHE A 91 -7.32 -3.62 13.76
C PHE A 91 -8.78 -3.16 13.58
N ASP A 92 -9.39 -2.55 14.57
CA ASP A 92 -10.77 -2.03 14.46
C ASP A 92 -10.89 -0.80 13.55
N GLU A 93 -9.78 -0.20 13.15
CA GLU A 93 -9.74 1.01 12.34
C GLU A 93 -9.20 0.82 10.92
N HIS A 94 -8.69 -0.37 10.56
CA HIS A 94 -8.02 -0.59 9.26
C HIS A 94 -8.89 -0.21 8.05
N MET A 95 -10.22 -0.35 8.14
CA MET A 95 -11.15 0.05 7.09
C MET A 95 -11.16 1.56 6.81
N THR A 96 -10.73 2.37 7.77
CA THR A 96 -10.71 3.85 7.67
C THR A 96 -9.78 4.33 6.55
N LEU A 97 -8.64 3.66 6.34
CA LEU A 97 -7.70 4.06 5.30
C LEU A 97 -8.30 3.87 3.89
N PHE A 98 -9.06 2.79 3.69
CA PHE A 98 -9.77 2.53 2.44
C PHE A 98 -10.90 3.54 2.27
N ALA A 99 -11.69 3.79 3.33
CA ALA A 99 -12.73 4.80 3.30
C ALA A 99 -12.19 6.18 2.90
N TYR A 100 -11.06 6.61 3.44
CA TYR A 100 -10.44 7.89 3.09
C TYR A 100 -9.97 7.96 1.63
N ALA A 101 -9.46 6.86 1.07
CA ALA A 101 -9.14 6.79 -0.35
C ALA A 101 -10.38 7.04 -1.21
N PHE A 102 -11.47 6.29 -0.97
CA PHE A 102 -12.72 6.43 -1.73
C PHE A 102 -13.38 7.79 -1.53
N GLU A 103 -13.58 8.22 -0.28
CA GLU A 103 -14.23 9.50 0.04
C GLU A 103 -13.53 10.68 -0.62
N SER A 104 -12.20 10.68 -0.70
CA SER A 104 -11.43 11.76 -1.32
C SER A 104 -11.75 12.00 -2.80
N THR A 105 -12.38 11.02 -3.47
CA THR A 105 -12.72 11.05 -4.90
C THR A 105 -14.20 11.35 -5.18
N GLY A 106 -15.01 11.39 -4.12
CA GLY A 106 -16.47 11.50 -4.17
C GLY A 106 -17.21 10.18 -4.42
N TYR A 107 -16.50 9.06 -4.63
CA TYR A 107 -17.12 7.74 -4.72
C TYR A 107 -17.44 7.18 -3.34
N ALA A 108 -18.66 6.68 -3.15
CA ALA A 108 -18.97 5.86 -1.99
C ALA A 108 -18.23 4.51 -2.07
N MET A 109 -17.70 4.04 -0.95
CA MET A 109 -17.11 2.70 -0.85
C MET A 109 -18.22 1.66 -0.64
N ASP A 110 -18.43 0.78 -1.61
CA ASP A 110 -19.30 -0.39 -1.48
C ASP A 110 -18.47 -1.58 -1.02
N PHE A 111 -18.38 -1.77 0.30
CA PHE A 111 -17.61 -2.85 0.90
C PHE A 111 -18.46 -4.11 1.11
N ALA A 112 -17.92 -5.27 0.73
CA ALA A 112 -18.51 -6.56 1.04
C ALA A 112 -17.43 -7.53 1.55
N PRO A 113 -17.51 -8.02 2.79
CA PRO A 113 -16.62 -9.08 3.25
C PRO A 113 -17.01 -10.41 2.57
N LEU A 114 -16.00 -11.23 2.24
CA LEU A 114 -16.18 -12.60 1.74
C LEU A 114 -15.75 -13.64 2.80
N LYS A 115 -15.10 -13.18 3.87
CA LYS A 115 -14.68 -13.98 5.02
C LYS A 115 -15.10 -13.31 6.33
N GLY A 116 -15.37 -14.12 7.34
CA GLY A 116 -15.73 -13.64 8.68
C GLY A 116 -17.19 -13.16 8.82
N PRO A 117 -17.50 -12.43 9.91
CA PRO A 117 -18.85 -11.94 10.17
C PRO A 117 -19.38 -11.05 9.05
N GLY A 118 -20.62 -11.30 8.61
CA GLY A 118 -21.26 -10.54 7.53
C GLY A 118 -20.84 -10.94 6.12
N ALA A 119 -20.05 -12.01 5.97
CA ALA A 119 -19.62 -12.50 4.66
C ALA A 119 -20.80 -12.83 3.75
N ILE A 120 -20.75 -12.32 2.51
CA ILE A 120 -21.67 -12.70 1.43
C ILE A 120 -21.19 -13.98 0.77
N ASP A 121 -22.09 -14.73 0.14
CA ASP A 121 -21.73 -15.95 -0.60
C ASP A 121 -21.14 -15.66 -2.00
N GLU A 122 -20.60 -16.70 -2.64
CA GLU A 122 -19.98 -16.59 -3.96
C GLU A 122 -20.96 -16.08 -5.03
N ALA A 123 -22.23 -16.49 -4.97
CA ALA A 123 -23.22 -16.09 -5.94
C ALA A 123 -23.49 -14.59 -5.88
N GLU A 124 -23.63 -14.04 -4.67
CA GLU A 124 -23.79 -12.60 -4.46
C GLU A 124 -22.51 -11.83 -4.81
N ALA A 125 -21.34 -12.32 -4.40
CA ALA A 125 -20.06 -11.69 -4.75
C ALA A 125 -19.89 -11.59 -6.28
N ARG A 126 -20.21 -12.67 -6.99
CA ARG A 126 -20.21 -12.71 -8.45
C ARG A 126 -21.21 -11.74 -9.07
N ARG A 127 -22.44 -11.68 -8.56
CA ARG A 127 -23.45 -10.71 -9.03
C ARG A 127 -22.93 -9.27 -8.92
N ARG A 128 -22.34 -8.91 -7.78
CA ARG A 128 -21.77 -7.57 -7.56
C ARG A 128 -20.63 -7.27 -8.52
N ILE A 129 -19.73 -8.23 -8.71
CA ILE A 129 -18.60 -8.07 -9.64
C ILE A 129 -19.09 -7.85 -11.07
N VAL A 130 -19.94 -8.75 -11.56
CA VAL A 130 -20.50 -8.66 -12.92
C VAL A 130 -21.22 -7.31 -13.10
N ALA A 131 -22.09 -6.93 -12.16
CA ALA A 131 -22.83 -5.67 -12.25
C ALA A 131 -21.92 -4.44 -12.27
N SER A 132 -20.84 -4.42 -11.48
CA SER A 132 -19.89 -3.30 -11.47
C SER A 132 -19.11 -3.20 -12.78
N ILE A 133 -18.57 -4.33 -13.26
CA ILE A 133 -17.84 -4.39 -14.53
C ILE A 133 -18.77 -4.02 -15.69
N ASP A 134 -20.03 -4.45 -15.65
CA ASP A 134 -21.03 -4.07 -16.67
C ASP A 134 -21.39 -2.59 -16.65
N ALA A 135 -21.30 -1.97 -15.48
CA ALA A 135 -21.40 -0.52 -15.35
C ALA A 135 -20.09 0.22 -15.66
N GLY A 136 -19.06 -0.49 -16.16
CA GLY A 136 -17.78 0.08 -16.52
C GLY A 136 -16.92 0.49 -15.32
N ARG A 137 -17.14 -0.11 -14.14
CA ARG A 137 -16.40 0.22 -12.91
C ARG A 137 -15.57 -0.97 -12.42
N PRO A 138 -14.23 -0.86 -12.38
CA PRO A 138 -13.36 -1.84 -11.75
C PRO A 138 -13.69 -2.00 -10.26
N ILE A 139 -13.27 -3.13 -9.69
CA ILE A 139 -13.40 -3.43 -8.25
C ILE A 139 -12.01 -3.70 -7.68
N LEU A 140 -11.78 -3.36 -6.41
CA LEU A 140 -10.61 -3.84 -5.68
C LEU A 140 -10.96 -5.04 -4.80
N SER A 141 -10.01 -5.94 -4.58
CA SER A 141 -10.19 -7.11 -3.70
C SER A 141 -8.85 -7.58 -3.15
N HIS A 142 -8.86 -8.12 -1.94
CA HIS A 142 -7.68 -8.76 -1.34
C HIS A 142 -7.64 -10.27 -1.57
N GLY A 143 -6.45 -10.79 -1.86
CA GLY A 143 -6.15 -12.22 -1.81
C GLY A 143 -6.57 -13.04 -3.03
N ILE A 144 -6.99 -12.42 -4.14
CA ILE A 144 -7.27 -13.17 -5.38
C ILE A 144 -5.96 -13.70 -5.98
N VAL A 145 -4.88 -12.91 -5.98
CA VAL A 145 -3.58 -13.32 -6.52
C VAL A 145 -2.48 -12.93 -5.54
N GLY A 146 -1.74 -13.93 -5.07
CA GLY A 146 -0.63 -13.75 -4.16
C GLY A 146 -1.06 -13.75 -2.68
N PRO A 147 -0.33 -13.05 -1.80
CA PRO A 147 -0.79 -12.82 -0.42
C PRO A 147 -2.10 -12.02 -0.39
N PRO A 148 -2.70 -11.80 0.79
CA PRO A 148 -3.89 -10.95 1.00
C PRO A 148 -3.67 -9.45 0.70
N GLU A 149 -3.13 -9.14 -0.48
CA GLU A 149 -2.86 -7.79 -0.98
C GLU A 149 -3.82 -7.39 -2.08
N THR A 150 -3.96 -6.08 -2.28
CA THR A 150 -4.99 -5.52 -3.16
C THR A 150 -4.68 -5.81 -4.63
N CYS A 151 -5.68 -6.31 -5.34
CA CYS A 151 -5.68 -6.42 -6.79
C CYS A 151 -6.82 -5.60 -7.40
N VAL A 152 -6.70 -5.29 -8.69
CA VAL A 152 -7.76 -4.64 -9.47
C VAL A 152 -8.46 -5.69 -10.32
N ILE A 153 -9.75 -5.89 -10.11
CA ILE A 153 -10.63 -6.68 -10.97
C ILE A 153 -11.17 -5.75 -12.05
N ALA A 154 -10.79 -6.01 -13.30
CA ALA A 154 -11.15 -5.22 -14.48
C ALA A 154 -12.02 -6.00 -15.47
N GLY A 155 -12.35 -7.25 -15.18
CA GLY A 155 -13.17 -8.05 -16.06
C GLY A 155 -13.59 -9.38 -15.46
N TYR A 156 -14.45 -10.06 -16.21
CA TYR A 156 -14.88 -11.42 -15.92
C TYR A 156 -15.09 -12.23 -17.19
N ASP A 157 -15.05 -13.55 -17.05
CA ASP A 157 -15.45 -14.55 -18.06
C ASP A 157 -16.38 -15.58 -17.45
N ASP A 158 -17.06 -16.36 -18.30
CA ASP A 158 -18.02 -17.41 -17.90
C ASP A 158 -19.03 -16.93 -16.84
N GLY A 159 -19.54 -15.70 -17.01
CA GLY A 159 -20.51 -15.11 -16.09
C GLY A 159 -19.97 -14.82 -14.69
N GLY A 160 -18.65 -14.72 -14.51
CA GLY A 160 -18.00 -14.41 -13.23
C GLY A 160 -17.30 -15.58 -12.55
N GLU A 161 -17.30 -16.77 -13.18
CA GLU A 161 -16.48 -17.91 -12.76
C GLU A 161 -14.97 -17.63 -12.90
N VAL A 162 -14.60 -16.78 -13.87
CA VAL A 162 -13.24 -16.30 -14.07
C VAL A 162 -13.20 -14.80 -13.80
N LEU A 163 -12.23 -14.36 -13.00
CA LEU A 163 -11.92 -12.94 -12.83
C LEU A 163 -10.67 -12.56 -13.62
N ILE A 164 -10.68 -11.34 -14.13
CA ILE A 164 -9.65 -10.78 -14.99
C ILE A 164 -9.18 -9.45 -14.40
N GLY A 165 -7.87 -9.22 -14.32
CA GLY A 165 -7.39 -8.03 -13.61
C GLY A 165 -5.88 -7.85 -13.56
N TRP A 166 -5.45 -6.99 -12.64
CA TRP A 166 -4.04 -6.74 -12.33
C TRP A 166 -3.75 -7.01 -10.86
N SER A 167 -2.63 -7.68 -10.58
CA SER A 167 -2.07 -7.87 -9.24
C SER A 167 -0.56 -7.68 -9.28
N PHE A 168 -0.01 -7.12 -8.20
CA PHE A 168 1.44 -7.01 -8.02
C PHE A 168 2.17 -8.35 -8.02
N PHE A 169 1.45 -9.44 -7.73
CA PHE A 169 2.04 -10.77 -7.54
C PHE A 169 1.81 -11.72 -8.72
N GLN A 170 1.08 -11.32 -9.75
CA GLN A 170 0.72 -12.21 -10.86
C GLN A 170 1.91 -12.74 -11.68
N GLY A 171 3.06 -12.05 -11.62
CA GLY A 171 4.31 -12.43 -12.29
C GLY A 171 5.41 -12.95 -11.37
N ILE A 172 5.11 -13.24 -10.10
CA ILE A 172 6.14 -13.49 -9.07
C ILE A 172 6.11 -14.95 -8.60
N GLY A 173 7.20 -15.67 -8.89
CA GLY A 173 7.53 -16.96 -8.27
C GLY A 173 6.35 -17.93 -8.20
N ASP A 174 6.11 -18.47 -7.01
CA ASP A 174 5.02 -19.41 -6.76
C ASP A 174 3.63 -18.74 -6.78
N TRP A 175 3.54 -17.43 -6.54
CA TRP A 175 2.28 -16.70 -6.59
C TRP A 175 1.69 -16.58 -7.99
N GLY A 176 2.55 -16.57 -9.02
CA GLY A 176 2.13 -16.59 -10.42
C GLY A 176 1.80 -17.99 -10.97
N LYS A 177 2.09 -19.07 -10.22
CA LYS A 177 1.88 -20.44 -10.73
C LYS A 177 0.40 -20.74 -10.89
N GLY A 178 0.02 -21.26 -12.05
CA GLY A 178 -1.36 -21.65 -12.35
C GLY A 178 -2.28 -20.47 -12.69
N ILE A 179 -1.75 -19.25 -12.79
CA ILE A 179 -2.49 -18.07 -13.23
C ILE A 179 -2.38 -17.96 -14.75
N GLU A 180 -3.52 -17.93 -15.42
CA GLU A 180 -3.60 -17.66 -16.86
C GLU A 180 -3.44 -16.16 -17.13
N SER A 181 -3.17 -15.77 -18.38
CA SER A 181 -3.05 -14.36 -18.77
C SER A 181 -3.91 -14.03 -19.98
N GLU A 182 -4.50 -12.84 -19.96
CA GLU A 182 -5.07 -12.20 -21.14
C GLU A 182 -3.98 -11.75 -22.12
N PRO A 183 -4.29 -11.54 -23.42
CA PRO A 183 -3.34 -11.00 -24.39
C PRO A 183 -2.71 -9.65 -23.99
N ASN A 184 -3.44 -8.81 -23.25
CA ASN A 184 -2.91 -7.54 -22.73
C ASN A 184 -2.04 -7.72 -21.47
N GLY A 185 -1.98 -8.93 -20.92
CA GLY A 185 -1.21 -9.32 -19.76
C GLY A 185 -1.98 -9.33 -18.44
N MET A 186 -3.27 -8.97 -18.39
CA MET A 186 -4.08 -9.11 -17.18
C MET A 186 -4.10 -10.57 -16.72
N PHE A 187 -4.11 -10.82 -15.41
CA PHE A 187 -4.32 -12.18 -14.90
C PHE A 187 -5.72 -12.67 -15.29
N ARG A 188 -5.87 -13.99 -15.43
CA ARG A 188 -7.14 -14.71 -15.50
C ARG A 188 -7.13 -15.78 -14.42
N LYS A 189 -8.13 -15.78 -13.53
CA LYS A 189 -8.19 -16.72 -12.41
C LYS A 189 -9.60 -17.26 -12.15
N ARG A 190 -9.71 -18.59 -12.10
CA ARG A 190 -10.89 -19.34 -11.61
C ARG A 190 -10.77 -19.64 -10.12
N ASN A 191 -11.86 -20.09 -9.50
CA ASN A 191 -11.91 -20.51 -8.09
C ASN A 191 -11.42 -19.41 -7.12
N TRP A 192 -11.58 -18.14 -7.52
CA TRP A 192 -11.07 -16.98 -6.82
C TRP A 192 -11.71 -16.79 -5.44
N TYR A 193 -12.96 -17.21 -5.27
CA TYR A 193 -13.74 -16.98 -4.06
C TYR A 193 -13.14 -17.64 -2.82
N ALA A 194 -12.49 -18.80 -2.96
CA ALA A 194 -11.85 -19.49 -1.85
C ALA A 194 -10.67 -18.68 -1.24
N GLU A 195 -10.00 -17.88 -2.08
CA GLU A 195 -8.82 -17.12 -1.68
C GLU A 195 -9.17 -15.67 -1.31
N ALA A 196 -10.15 -15.08 -2.00
CA ALA A 196 -10.57 -13.70 -1.79
C ALA A 196 -11.08 -13.42 -0.36
N PHE A 197 -10.78 -12.23 0.16
CA PHE A 197 -11.18 -11.83 1.52
C PHE A 197 -12.39 -10.88 1.52
N ASP A 198 -12.49 -10.03 0.50
CA ASP A 198 -13.41 -8.91 0.44
C ASP A 198 -13.54 -8.35 -0.98
N LEU A 199 -14.49 -7.43 -1.15
CA LEU A 199 -14.67 -6.61 -2.35
C LEU A 199 -14.83 -5.15 -1.93
N PHE A 200 -14.16 -4.25 -2.66
CA PHE A 200 -14.34 -2.80 -2.57
C PHE A 200 -14.84 -2.28 -3.92
N GLY A 201 -16.16 -2.19 -4.03
CA GLY A 201 -16.83 -1.62 -5.18
C GLY A 201 -16.86 -0.10 -5.14
N LEU A 202 -16.89 0.50 -6.33
CA LEU A 202 -17.20 1.91 -6.49
C LEU A 202 -18.72 2.09 -6.56
N GLY A 203 -19.27 2.63 -5.46
CA GLY A 203 -20.67 3.03 -5.37
C GLY A 203 -20.98 4.29 -6.19
N PRO A 204 -22.14 4.92 -5.96
CA PRO A 204 -22.47 6.20 -6.59
C PRO A 204 -21.40 7.26 -6.30
N ARG A 205 -21.11 8.09 -7.29
CA ARG A 205 -20.24 9.25 -7.14
C ARG A 205 -21.06 10.49 -6.82
N GLY A 206 -20.77 11.13 -5.69
CA GLY A 206 -21.31 12.44 -5.32
C GLY A 206 -20.35 13.58 -5.66
N GLU A 207 -20.67 14.78 -5.16
CA GLU A 207 -19.71 15.89 -5.13
C GLU A 207 -18.54 15.51 -4.21
N PRO A 208 -17.27 15.58 -4.68
CA PRO A 208 -16.13 15.30 -3.82
C PRO A 208 -16.10 16.24 -2.61
N PRO A 209 -15.60 15.79 -1.45
CA PRO A 209 -15.45 16.66 -0.30
C PRO A 209 -14.57 17.88 -0.63
N ALA A 210 -14.83 19.00 0.02
CA ALA A 210 -14.03 20.20 -0.16
C ALA A 210 -12.53 19.88 0.05
N GLY A 211 -11.67 20.27 -0.89
CA GLY A 211 -10.25 19.89 -0.86
C GLY A 211 -9.53 20.30 0.43
N ALA A 212 -9.93 21.42 1.06
CA ALA A 212 -9.39 21.85 2.35
C ALA A 212 -9.72 20.85 3.48
N ALA A 213 -10.91 20.25 3.47
CA ALA A 213 -11.31 19.23 4.44
C ALA A 213 -10.52 17.93 4.22
N VAL A 214 -10.33 17.51 2.96
CA VAL A 214 -9.50 16.33 2.62
C VAL A 214 -8.07 16.53 3.10
N ARG A 215 -7.45 17.67 2.79
CA ARG A 215 -6.08 18.00 3.21
C ARG A 215 -5.93 18.10 4.72
N ARG A 216 -6.88 18.73 5.41
CA ARG A 216 -6.84 18.81 6.87
C ARG A 216 -6.93 17.41 7.49
N ARG A 217 -7.89 16.61 7.04
CA ARG A 217 -8.10 15.25 7.56
C ARG A 217 -6.89 14.35 7.30
N SER A 218 -6.27 14.43 6.13
CA SER A 218 -5.07 13.64 5.82
C SER A 218 -3.89 14.01 6.72
N LEU A 219 -3.71 15.29 7.05
CA LEU A 219 -2.69 15.73 8.02
C LEU A 219 -3.00 15.22 9.44
N GLU A 220 -4.27 15.30 9.88
CA GLU A 220 -4.70 14.75 11.17
C GLU A 220 -4.48 13.23 11.23
N TRP A 221 -4.74 12.54 10.12
CA TRP A 221 -4.50 11.11 9.97
C TRP A 221 -3.01 10.75 9.99
N ALA A 222 -2.17 11.51 9.29
CA ALA A 222 -0.72 11.34 9.31
C ALA A 222 -0.16 11.44 10.74
N VAL A 223 -0.61 12.44 11.51
CA VAL A 223 -0.23 12.57 12.93
C VAL A 223 -0.64 11.33 13.72
N LYS A 224 -1.87 10.82 13.53
CA LYS A 224 -2.31 9.60 14.21
C LYS A 224 -1.43 8.41 13.86
N VAL A 225 -1.17 8.18 12.57
CA VAL A 225 -0.32 7.08 12.09
C VAL A 225 1.07 7.12 12.72
N VAL A 226 1.73 8.28 12.73
CA VAL A 226 3.10 8.41 13.26
C VAL A 226 3.15 8.29 14.78
N ARG A 227 2.11 8.81 15.48
CA ARG A 227 2.06 8.84 16.96
C ARG A 227 1.53 7.56 17.60
N THR A 228 0.80 6.73 16.88
CA THR A 228 0.33 5.43 17.40
C THR A 228 1.51 4.46 17.49
N ALA A 229 2.03 4.25 18.71
CA ALA A 229 3.20 3.41 18.94
C ALA A 229 2.95 1.91 18.66
N GLN A 230 1.69 1.47 18.67
CA GLN A 230 1.32 0.07 18.57
C GLN A 230 -0.11 -0.09 18.03
N THR A 231 -0.32 -1.08 17.16
CA THR A 231 -1.59 -1.23 16.43
C THR A 231 -2.27 -2.57 16.71
N TRP A 232 -1.57 -3.69 16.55
CA TRP A 232 -2.16 -5.03 16.69
C TRP A 232 -1.63 -5.77 17.93
N GLU A 233 -2.55 -6.07 18.86
CA GLU A 233 -2.41 -6.90 20.09
C GLU A 233 -1.01 -6.97 20.73
N GLY A 234 -0.32 -5.84 20.91
CA GLY A 234 0.97 -5.88 21.61
C GLY A 234 2.18 -6.30 20.76
N ARG A 235 2.00 -6.69 19.48
CA ARG A 235 3.05 -7.37 18.68
C ARG A 235 3.68 -6.52 17.60
N THR A 236 3.00 -5.47 17.13
CA THR A 236 3.48 -4.62 16.05
C THR A 236 3.73 -3.21 16.56
N HIS A 237 4.99 -2.83 16.62
CA HIS A 237 5.41 -1.44 16.79
C HIS A 237 5.06 -0.65 15.53
N ASN A 238 4.58 0.57 15.68
CA ASN A 238 4.18 1.43 14.58
C ASN A 238 4.72 2.86 14.76
N GLY A 239 4.83 3.58 13.64
CA GLY A 239 5.29 4.97 13.61
C GLY A 239 6.68 5.11 14.23
N LEU A 240 6.86 6.11 15.11
CA LEU A 240 8.15 6.37 15.75
C LEU A 240 8.70 5.18 16.55
N ALA A 241 7.83 4.39 17.18
CA ALA A 241 8.25 3.22 17.97
C ALA A 241 8.78 2.08 17.08
N ALA A 242 8.34 2.01 15.82
CA ALA A 242 8.82 1.00 14.88
C ALA A 242 10.28 1.23 14.49
N TYR A 243 10.73 2.48 14.37
CA TYR A 243 12.15 2.79 14.13
C TYR A 243 13.04 2.33 15.28
N ASP A 244 12.60 2.55 16.53
CA ASP A 244 13.34 2.12 17.71
C ASP A 244 13.43 0.59 17.76
N ALA A 245 12.30 -0.10 17.56
CA ALA A 245 12.26 -1.56 17.52
C ALA A 245 13.12 -2.14 16.37
N TRP A 246 13.07 -1.54 15.18
CA TRP A 246 13.88 -1.95 14.04
C TRP A 246 15.38 -1.77 14.31
N ALA A 247 15.79 -0.60 14.82
CA ALA A 247 17.17 -0.29 15.14
C ALA A 247 17.73 -1.22 16.22
N GLU A 248 16.92 -1.58 17.22
CA GLU A 248 17.31 -2.55 18.25
C GLU A 248 17.39 -3.97 17.70
N HIS A 249 16.43 -4.38 16.86
CA HIS A 249 16.39 -5.72 16.27
C HIS A 249 17.63 -5.99 15.40
N LEU A 250 18.11 -4.99 14.66
CA LEU A 250 19.35 -5.07 13.86
C LEU A 250 20.60 -5.44 14.69
N LEU A 251 20.58 -5.21 16.00
CA LEU A 251 21.72 -5.47 16.89
C LEU A 251 21.69 -6.87 17.54
N ARG A 252 20.66 -7.67 17.25
CA ARG A 252 20.52 -9.03 17.78
C ARG A 252 21.29 -10.03 16.90
N ASP A 253 22.61 -10.07 17.09
CA ASP A 253 23.52 -10.88 16.26
C ASP A 253 23.12 -12.36 16.14
N GLY A 254 22.52 -12.94 17.17
CA GLY A 254 22.07 -14.34 17.19
C GLY A 254 20.87 -14.66 16.29
N GLU A 255 20.15 -13.64 15.80
CA GLU A 255 18.98 -13.80 14.92
C GLU A 255 19.33 -13.57 13.43
N ILE A 256 20.57 -13.19 13.14
CA ILE A 256 21.03 -12.93 11.78
C ILE A 256 21.53 -14.23 11.16
N THR A 257 21.07 -14.52 9.95
CA THR A 257 21.33 -15.77 9.22
C THR A 257 22.18 -15.50 7.97
N PRO A 258 23.53 -15.58 8.06
CA PRO A 258 24.42 -15.28 6.93
C PRO A 258 24.28 -16.26 5.76
N ASP A 259 23.69 -17.43 6.00
CA ASP A 259 23.38 -18.46 5.01
C ASP A 259 22.04 -18.22 4.28
N GLY A 260 21.30 -17.16 4.65
CA GLY A 260 19.98 -16.90 4.09
C GLY A 260 18.89 -17.83 4.61
N SER A 261 19.08 -18.48 5.76
CA SER A 261 17.99 -19.22 6.40
C SER A 261 16.98 -18.27 7.07
N ILE A 262 15.74 -18.75 7.29
CA ILE A 262 14.72 -17.99 8.03
C ILE A 262 14.84 -18.38 9.52
N PRO A 263 15.10 -17.43 10.43
CA PRO A 263 15.25 -17.75 11.85
C PRO A 263 13.92 -18.19 12.50
N PRO A 264 13.96 -18.94 13.62
CA PRO A 264 12.74 -19.38 14.31
C PRO A 264 11.82 -18.20 14.68
N GLY A 265 10.51 -18.39 14.49
CA GLY A 265 9.52 -17.35 14.77
C GLY A 265 9.40 -16.26 13.70
N SER A 266 10.22 -16.30 12.66
CA SER A 266 10.20 -15.36 11.53
C SER A 266 9.54 -15.98 10.30
N THR A 267 9.09 -15.13 9.37
CA THR A 267 8.50 -15.56 8.09
C THR A 267 9.33 -15.15 6.88
N GLU A 268 10.42 -14.42 7.09
CA GLU A 268 11.28 -13.89 6.06
C GLU A 268 12.76 -13.88 6.52
N MET A 269 13.68 -13.87 5.57
CA MET A 269 15.11 -13.69 5.84
C MET A 269 15.36 -12.31 6.45
N PRO A 270 16.29 -12.19 7.41
CA PRO A 270 16.58 -10.91 8.07
C PRO A 270 16.89 -9.76 7.12
N PHE A 271 17.74 -10.01 6.12
CA PHE A 271 18.09 -8.98 5.14
C PHE A 271 16.89 -8.56 4.29
N ASN A 272 16.01 -9.49 3.88
CA ASN A 272 14.85 -9.17 3.07
C ASN A 272 13.85 -8.31 3.84
N ALA A 273 13.49 -8.72 5.08
CA ALA A 273 12.58 -7.94 5.91
C ALA A 273 13.15 -6.54 6.25
N HIS A 274 14.47 -6.42 6.44
CA HIS A 274 15.14 -5.13 6.56
C HIS A 274 15.04 -4.29 5.28
N ASP A 275 15.32 -4.88 4.13
CA ASP A 275 15.28 -4.22 2.82
C ASP A 275 13.86 -3.77 2.44
N ASP A 276 12.84 -4.59 2.76
CA ASP A 276 11.42 -4.25 2.62
C ASP A 276 11.06 -3.01 3.45
N ALA A 277 11.48 -2.94 4.72
CA ALA A 277 11.27 -1.76 5.56
C ALA A 277 12.00 -0.51 5.04
N ALA A 278 13.25 -0.67 4.59
CA ALA A 278 14.00 0.43 3.99
C ALA A 278 13.32 0.96 2.71
N GLY A 279 12.78 0.06 1.88
CA GLY A 279 11.99 0.40 0.69
C GLY A 279 10.72 1.17 1.03
N GLN A 280 9.95 0.69 2.02
CA GLN A 280 8.74 1.35 2.49
C GLN A 280 9.01 2.78 2.97
N VAL A 281 10.05 2.97 3.78
CA VAL A 281 10.43 4.31 4.26
C VAL A 281 10.92 5.16 3.10
N ALA A 282 11.80 4.64 2.24
CA ALA A 282 12.34 5.41 1.12
C ALA A 282 11.22 5.94 0.20
N GLU A 283 10.37 5.05 -0.31
CA GLU A 283 9.29 5.44 -1.21
C GLU A 283 8.22 6.26 -0.49
N GLY A 284 7.76 5.79 0.68
CA GLY A 284 6.73 6.44 1.46
C GLY A 284 7.09 7.88 1.81
N ARG A 285 8.31 8.11 2.29
CA ARG A 285 8.77 9.46 2.69
C ARG A 285 9.00 10.38 1.51
N TYR A 286 9.45 9.87 0.36
CA TYR A 286 9.51 10.68 -0.86
C TYR A 286 8.13 11.22 -1.25
N TYR A 287 7.13 10.34 -1.34
CA TYR A 287 5.80 10.75 -1.75
C TYR A 287 5.02 11.51 -0.66
N ALA A 288 5.32 11.26 0.62
CA ALA A 288 4.85 12.11 1.71
C ALA A 288 5.37 13.55 1.55
N SER A 289 6.66 13.72 1.23
CA SER A 289 7.26 15.04 0.96
C SER A 289 6.53 15.76 -0.19
N GLU A 290 6.37 15.08 -1.33
CA GLU A 290 5.65 15.60 -2.50
C GLU A 290 4.20 15.99 -2.16
N TYR A 291 3.50 15.14 -1.39
CA TYR A 291 2.15 15.42 -0.94
C TYR A 291 2.09 16.68 -0.08
N LEU A 292 2.98 16.82 0.92
CA LEU A 292 3.01 17.97 1.81
C LEU A 292 3.35 19.27 1.05
N ILE A 293 4.20 19.21 0.02
CA ILE A 293 4.48 20.35 -0.86
C ILE A 293 3.19 20.79 -1.59
N ARG A 294 2.42 19.84 -2.13
CA ARG A 294 1.12 20.15 -2.77
C ARG A 294 0.11 20.76 -1.78
N VAL A 295 0.03 20.22 -0.57
CA VAL A 295 -0.81 20.80 0.50
C VAL A 295 -0.35 22.21 0.84
N ALA A 296 0.96 22.45 0.98
CA ALA A 296 1.54 23.76 1.27
C ALA A 296 1.29 24.79 0.15
N GLN A 297 1.16 24.34 -1.10
CA GLN A 297 0.79 25.21 -2.22
C GLN A 297 -0.67 25.68 -2.10
N ALA A 298 -1.58 24.77 -1.74
CA ALA A 298 -3.01 25.05 -1.60
C ALA A 298 -3.37 25.77 -0.29
N GLU A 299 -2.64 25.52 0.79
CA GLU A 299 -2.97 25.95 2.16
C GLU A 299 -1.95 26.96 2.68
N LEU A 300 -2.08 28.21 2.25
CA LEU A 300 -1.07 29.27 2.50
C LEU A 300 -0.75 29.48 3.99
N ARG A 301 -1.74 29.33 4.88
CA ARG A 301 -1.56 29.45 6.34
C ARG A 301 -0.72 28.31 6.94
N MET A 302 -0.77 27.15 6.32
CA MET A 302 -0.03 25.94 6.73
C MET A 302 1.32 25.80 6.00
N ARG A 303 1.57 26.62 4.98
CA ARG A 303 2.70 26.46 4.06
C ARG A 303 4.06 26.30 4.74
N ALA A 304 4.44 27.23 5.60
CA ALA A 304 5.77 27.23 6.21
C ALA A 304 6.06 25.96 7.03
N PRO A 305 5.21 25.54 7.99
CA PRO A 305 5.43 24.27 8.69
C PRO A 305 5.37 23.05 7.77
N LEU A 306 4.46 23.00 6.80
CA LEU A 306 4.37 21.86 5.88
C LEU A 306 5.61 21.71 4.99
N LEU A 307 6.21 22.81 4.53
CA LEU A 307 7.47 22.74 3.77
C LEU A 307 8.64 22.26 4.64
N LYS A 308 8.65 22.55 5.95
CA LYS A 308 9.64 21.99 6.87
C LYS A 308 9.44 20.48 7.06
N ALA A 309 8.19 20.05 7.27
CA ALA A 309 7.87 18.63 7.35
C ALA A 309 8.26 17.87 6.06
N ALA A 310 7.97 18.45 4.89
CA ALA A 310 8.40 17.89 3.60
C ALA A 310 9.92 17.74 3.51
N GLY A 311 10.68 18.74 4.00
CA GLY A 311 12.14 18.68 4.07
C GLY A 311 12.64 17.51 4.92
N CYS A 312 12.06 17.28 6.10
CA CYS A 312 12.40 16.13 6.96
C CYS A 312 12.14 14.80 6.25
N TYR A 313 10.98 14.62 5.62
CA TYR A 313 10.68 13.38 4.88
C TYR A 313 11.59 13.16 3.66
N ALA A 314 11.99 14.24 2.98
CA ALA A 314 13.01 14.13 1.94
C ALA A 314 14.38 13.70 2.51
N ARG A 315 14.73 14.12 3.73
CA ARG A 315 15.97 13.63 4.39
C ARG A 315 15.87 12.17 4.81
N GLU A 316 14.71 11.71 5.29
CA GLU A 316 14.50 10.29 5.58
C GLU A 316 14.66 9.42 4.34
N HIS A 317 14.10 9.86 3.20
CA HIS A 317 14.32 9.19 1.92
C HIS A 317 15.81 9.03 1.60
N ASP A 318 16.59 10.12 1.69
CA ASP A 318 18.03 10.11 1.46
C ASP A 318 18.78 9.18 2.43
N LEU A 319 18.36 9.14 3.70
CA LEU A 319 18.96 8.24 4.70
C LEU A 319 18.75 6.76 4.35
N MET A 320 17.63 6.39 3.70
CA MET A 320 17.43 5.00 3.25
C MET A 320 18.38 4.62 2.11
N TRP A 321 18.77 5.57 1.27
CA TRP A 321 19.87 5.33 0.32
C TRP A 321 21.18 5.06 1.03
N GLU A 322 21.51 5.81 2.10
CA GLU A 322 22.70 5.52 2.90
C GLU A 322 22.64 4.16 3.60
N VAL A 323 21.44 3.72 4.02
CA VAL A 323 21.21 2.37 4.56
C VAL A 323 21.55 1.31 3.52
N TRP A 324 21.03 1.44 2.30
CA TRP A 324 21.35 0.51 1.22
C TRP A 324 22.83 0.51 0.85
N GLU A 325 23.49 1.67 0.81
CA GLU A 325 24.93 1.75 0.55
C GLU A 325 25.78 0.98 1.58
N CYS A 326 25.32 0.86 2.83
CA CYS A 326 25.99 0.00 3.83
C CYS A 326 26.04 -1.48 3.39
N CYS A 327 25.05 -1.92 2.60
CA CYS A 327 24.96 -3.28 2.07
C CYS A 327 25.43 -3.39 0.60
N GLY A 328 25.99 -2.32 0.02
CA GLY A 328 26.48 -2.32 -1.36
C GLY A 328 25.55 -1.74 -2.41
N GLY A 329 24.53 -0.99 -1.99
CA GLY A 329 23.55 -0.35 -2.85
C GLY A 329 22.18 -1.00 -2.73
N ASN A 330 21.22 -0.48 -3.50
CA ASN A 330 19.85 -1.00 -3.53
C ASN A 330 19.78 -2.32 -4.30
N GLY A 331 19.20 -3.36 -3.67
CA GLY A 331 18.91 -4.63 -4.31
C GLY A 331 19.11 -5.84 -3.40
N ARG A 332 18.82 -7.02 -3.95
CA ARG A 332 18.95 -8.31 -3.24
C ARG A 332 19.92 -9.22 -3.98
N SER A 333 20.99 -9.62 -3.30
CA SER A 333 21.94 -10.62 -3.77
C SER A 333 22.66 -11.29 -2.58
N PRO A 334 23.32 -12.43 -2.78
CA PRO A 334 24.12 -13.06 -1.73
C PRO A 334 25.19 -12.13 -1.12
N GLU A 335 25.72 -11.20 -1.92
CA GLU A 335 26.69 -10.21 -1.44
C GLU A 335 26.06 -9.19 -0.48
N HIS A 336 24.81 -8.77 -0.72
CA HIS A 336 24.10 -7.90 0.22
C HIS A 336 23.83 -8.62 1.55
N VAL A 337 23.39 -9.88 1.50
CA VAL A 337 23.18 -10.72 2.69
C VAL A 337 24.47 -10.85 3.49
N LYS A 338 25.59 -11.13 2.81
CA LYS A 338 26.91 -11.25 3.44
C LYS A 338 27.36 -9.94 4.11
N ARG A 339 27.14 -8.79 3.47
CA ARG A 339 27.48 -7.47 4.05
C ARG A 339 26.59 -7.12 5.23
N PHE A 340 25.29 -7.40 5.12
CA PHE A 340 24.33 -7.24 6.21
C PHE A 340 24.66 -8.15 7.40
N ALA A 341 25.24 -9.32 7.16
CA ALA A 341 25.67 -10.24 8.21
C ALA A 341 26.85 -9.72 9.06
N ASP A 342 27.57 -8.68 8.63
CA ASP A 342 28.59 -8.02 9.45
C ASP A 342 27.95 -7.15 10.57
N PRO A 343 28.24 -7.41 11.86
CA PRO A 343 27.73 -6.60 12.97
C PRO A 343 28.10 -5.12 12.90
N SER A 344 29.26 -4.78 12.32
CA SER A 344 29.68 -3.39 12.14
C SER A 344 28.80 -2.65 11.14
N THR A 345 28.41 -3.31 10.04
CA THR A 345 27.44 -2.81 9.07
C THR A 345 26.09 -2.54 9.74
N ARG A 346 25.55 -3.51 10.50
CA ARG A 346 24.25 -3.34 11.17
C ARG A 346 24.28 -2.26 12.24
N ARG A 347 25.38 -2.10 12.99
CA ARG A 347 25.55 -0.98 13.93
C ARG A 347 25.48 0.38 13.23
N ARG A 348 26.09 0.51 12.05
CA ARG A 348 25.99 1.73 11.24
C ARG A 348 24.55 1.95 10.77
N ILE A 349 23.90 0.92 10.22
CA ILE A 349 22.50 0.97 9.79
C ILE A 349 21.60 1.41 10.95
N ALA A 350 21.71 0.80 12.13
CA ALA A 350 20.92 1.17 13.31
C ALA A 350 21.11 2.66 13.70
N GLY A 351 22.31 3.22 13.48
CA GLY A 351 22.56 4.66 13.63
C GLY A 351 21.78 5.52 12.64
N LEU A 352 21.71 5.09 11.38
CA LEU A 352 20.93 5.74 10.32
C LEU A 352 19.42 5.63 10.57
N ILE A 353 18.92 4.47 11.01
CA ILE A 353 17.50 4.30 11.38
C ILE A 353 17.10 5.24 12.50
N ARG A 354 17.95 5.39 13.53
CA ARG A 354 17.71 6.38 14.60
C ARG A 354 17.78 7.82 14.10
N ALA A 355 18.56 8.10 13.06
CA ALA A 355 18.55 9.42 12.42
C ALA A 355 17.23 9.66 11.68
N ALA A 356 16.74 8.68 10.93
CA ALA A 356 15.45 8.76 10.25
C ALA A 356 14.30 8.99 11.24
N ARG A 357 14.28 8.27 12.38
CA ARG A 357 13.31 8.52 13.47
C ARG A 357 13.27 9.98 13.93
N ARG A 358 14.43 10.64 14.06
CA ARG A 358 14.50 12.04 14.49
C ARG A 358 13.97 13.01 13.43
N GLU A 359 14.14 12.67 12.16
CA GLU A 359 13.52 13.43 11.07
C GLU A 359 12.00 13.23 11.08
N ASP A 360 11.49 12.01 11.27
CA ASP A 360 10.04 11.73 11.33
C ASP A 360 9.39 12.44 12.53
N GLU A 361 10.06 12.43 13.70
CA GLU A 361 9.60 13.14 14.90
C GLU A 361 9.53 14.66 14.69
N GLN A 362 10.48 15.23 13.95
CA GLN A 362 10.43 16.65 13.56
C GLN A 362 9.35 16.92 12.52
N ALA A 363 9.19 16.03 11.54
CA ALA A 363 8.19 16.14 10.50
C ALA A 363 6.77 16.16 11.08
N VAL A 364 6.43 15.21 11.96
CA VAL A 364 5.11 15.17 12.60
C VAL A 364 4.87 16.38 13.51
N ALA A 365 5.89 16.87 14.22
CA ALA A 365 5.78 18.11 15.01
C ALA A 365 5.47 19.33 14.12
N HIS A 366 6.05 19.38 12.92
CA HIS A 366 5.74 20.41 11.94
C HIS A 366 4.32 20.27 11.37
N ILE A 367 3.82 19.05 11.14
CA ILE A 367 2.41 18.82 10.75
C ILE A 367 1.45 19.28 11.86
N GLU A 368 1.74 18.96 13.12
CA GLU A 368 0.96 19.42 14.28
C GLU A 368 0.92 20.96 14.38
N ALA A 369 2.05 21.62 14.10
CA ALA A 369 2.13 23.08 14.04
C ALA A 369 1.27 23.66 12.89
N ALA A 370 1.28 23.01 11.72
CA ALA A 370 0.43 23.40 10.59
C ALA A 370 -1.05 23.32 10.94
N LEU A 371 -1.49 22.22 11.56
CA LEU A 371 -2.87 22.01 12.00
C LEU A 371 -3.30 23.00 13.08
N SER A 372 -2.36 23.50 13.89
CA SER A 372 -2.61 24.50 14.92
C SER A 372 -2.70 25.93 14.37
N ALA A 373 -2.00 26.24 13.27
CA ALA A 373 -2.01 27.56 12.61
C ALA A 373 -3.35 27.93 11.94
N THR A 374 -4.33 27.02 11.99
CA THR A 374 -5.66 27.16 11.39
C THR A 374 -6.78 27.20 12.42
N ARG A 375 -6.45 27.12 13.72
CA ARG A 375 -7.40 27.28 14.84
C ARG A 375 -7.68 28.75 15.14
#